data_AF-A0A1F4XF57-F1
#
_entry.id   AF-A0A1F4XF57-F1
#
_cell.length_a   1.000
_cell.length_b   1.000
_cell.length_c   1.000
_cell.angle_alpha   90.00
_cell.angle_beta   90.00
_cell.angle_gamma   90.00
#
_symmetry.space_group_name_H-M   'P 1'
#
loop_
_entity.id
_entity.type
_entity.pdbx_description
1 polymer ?
#
loop_
_entity_poly.entity_id
_entity_poly.type
_entity_poly.pdbx_seq_one_letter_code
_entity_poly.pdbx_strand_id
1 'polypeptide(L)'
;MNHDKLLWWSFVWSEVRLLIAAVALFIGGVPPALSLAVNIPGALPLVLLGLKLCWIISGLSAAYLLYRWAEHRTLFGKKDTWDSAAFAVMVVSGLNLGFVGLLGQNIGMSISSNYIVFVVVAGLYVVSAIYLHQRWSAHGQKLF
;
A
#
# COMPACT_ATOMS: atom_id res chain seq x y z
N MET A 1 23.05 -3.10 3.67
CA MET A 1 21.82 -3.92 3.74
C MET A 1 21.74 -4.72 2.44
N ASN A 2 21.56 -6.04 2.49
CA ASN A 2 21.59 -6.86 1.28
C ASN A 2 20.38 -6.49 0.40
N HIS A 3 20.61 -6.21 -0.89
CA HIS A 3 19.61 -5.62 -1.79
C HIS A 3 18.30 -6.42 -1.82
N ASP A 4 18.42 -7.74 -1.79
CA ASP A 4 17.30 -8.67 -1.77
C ASP A 4 16.42 -8.53 -0.52
N LYS A 5 17.01 -8.17 0.63
CA LYS A 5 16.25 -7.97 1.87
C LYS A 5 15.40 -6.70 1.81
N LEU A 6 15.94 -5.61 1.27
CA LEU A 6 15.18 -4.35 1.15
C LEU A 6 14.00 -4.51 0.20
N LEU A 7 14.22 -5.25 -0.90
CA LEU A 7 13.18 -5.59 -1.87
C LEU A 7 12.04 -6.40 -1.24
N TRP A 8 12.42 -7.45 -0.52
CA TRP A 8 11.49 -8.29 0.23
C TRP A 8 10.64 -7.47 1.22
N TRP A 9 11.29 -6.68 2.08
CA TRP A 9 10.58 -5.86 3.07
C TRP A 9 9.69 -4.80 2.43
N SER A 10 10.15 -4.16 1.35
CA SER A 10 9.36 -3.16 0.64
C SER A 10 8.12 -3.78 0.00
N PHE A 11 8.25 -4.97 -0.56
CA PHE A 11 7.14 -5.71 -1.15
C PHE A 11 6.13 -6.15 -0.10
N VAL A 12 6.56 -6.87 0.94
CA VAL A 12 5.70 -7.37 2.01
C VAL A 12 5.01 -6.22 2.75
N TRP A 13 5.74 -5.13 3.04
CA TRP A 13 5.14 -3.92 3.62
C TRP A 13 4.02 -3.37 2.74
N SER A 14 4.24 -3.32 1.43
CA SER A 14 3.27 -2.81 0.47
C SER A 14 2.03 -3.70 0.36
N GLU A 15 2.17 -5.02 0.48
CA GLU A 15 1.07 -6.00 0.53
C GLU A 15 0.23 -5.83 1.80
N VAL A 16 0.88 -5.87 2.98
CA VAL A 16 0.19 -5.71 4.27
C VAL A 16 -0.56 -4.40 4.31
N ARG A 17 0.06 -3.32 3.82
CA ARG A 17 -0.57 -2.01 3.74
C ARG A 17 -1.75 -1.97 2.77
N LEU A 18 -1.75 -2.70 1.65
CA LEU A 18 -2.97 -2.81 0.80
C LEU A 18 -4.13 -3.41 1.60
N LEU A 19 -3.88 -4.46 2.36
CA LEU A 19 -4.91 -5.12 3.18
C LEU A 19 -5.43 -4.17 4.27
N ILE A 20 -4.54 -3.49 5.00
CA ILE A 20 -4.93 -2.51 6.03
C ILE A 20 -5.71 -1.35 5.40
N ALA A 21 -5.28 -0.84 4.24
CA ALA A 21 -5.98 0.21 3.53
C ALA A 21 -7.37 -0.26 3.03
N ALA A 22 -7.50 -1.50 2.59
CA ALA A 22 -8.79 -2.08 2.22
C ALA A 22 -9.76 -2.12 3.42
N VAL A 23 -9.28 -2.55 4.59
CA VAL A 23 -10.07 -2.51 5.82
C VAL A 23 -10.50 -1.07 6.14
N ALA A 24 -9.57 -0.11 6.05
CA ALA A 24 -9.87 1.31 6.27
C ALA A 24 -10.99 1.82 5.35
N LEU A 25 -10.95 1.43 4.07
CA LEU A 25 -11.95 1.80 3.07
C LEU A 25 -13.32 1.16 3.36
N PHE A 26 -13.36 -0.13 3.73
CA PHE A 26 -14.62 -0.81 4.09
C PHE A 26 -15.33 -0.18 5.29
N ILE A 27 -14.58 0.39 6.25
CA ILE A 27 -15.12 1.07 7.42
C ILE A 27 -15.36 2.58 7.19
N GLY A 28 -15.40 3.03 5.94
CA GLY A 28 -15.74 4.42 5.60
C GLY A 28 -14.54 5.34 5.40
N GLY A 29 -13.36 4.81 5.12
CA GLY A 29 -12.14 5.60 4.85
C GLY A 29 -11.39 6.07 6.10
N VAL A 30 -11.70 5.49 7.27
CA VAL A 30 -11.04 5.81 8.54
C VAL A 30 -9.93 4.80 8.81
N PRO A 31 -8.69 5.23 9.17
CA PRO A 31 -7.63 4.30 9.55
C PRO A 31 -8.05 3.44 10.77
N PRO A 32 -7.91 2.10 10.74
CA PRO A 32 -8.33 1.24 11.85
C PRO A 32 -7.67 1.56 13.20
N ALA A 33 -6.42 2.03 13.18
CA ALA A 33 -5.75 2.46 14.41
C ALA A 33 -6.40 3.70 15.04
N LEU A 34 -6.97 4.60 14.21
CA LEU A 34 -7.65 5.80 14.69
C LEU A 34 -8.96 5.43 15.41
N SER A 35 -9.74 4.49 14.86
CA SER A 35 -11.00 4.05 15.47
C SER A 35 -10.78 3.37 16.83
N LEU A 36 -9.66 2.67 17.00
CA LEU A 36 -9.26 2.08 18.29
C LEU A 36 -8.78 3.14 19.30
N ALA A 37 -8.08 4.17 18.82
CA ALA A 37 -7.48 5.21 19.67
C ALA A 37 -8.50 6.10 20.38
N VAL A 38 -9.72 6.25 19.85
CA VAL A 38 -10.79 7.07 20.45
C VAL A 38 -11.14 6.62 21.87
N ASN A 39 -10.94 5.34 22.19
CA ASN A 39 -11.28 4.77 23.49
C ASN A 39 -10.15 4.85 24.54
N ILE A 40 -8.97 5.38 24.19
CA ILE A 40 -7.81 5.43 25.08
C ILE A 40 -7.39 6.88 25.32
N PRO A 41 -7.58 7.43 26.55
CA PRO A 41 -7.19 8.79 26.88
C PRO A 41 -5.69 9.03 26.61
N GLY A 42 -5.37 10.08 25.86
CA GLY A 42 -3.98 10.47 25.56
C GLY A 42 -3.27 9.67 24.46
N ALA A 43 -3.89 8.61 23.90
CA ALA A 43 -3.26 7.81 22.84
C ALA A 43 -3.26 8.50 21.45
N LEU A 44 -4.18 9.44 21.23
CA LEU A 44 -4.43 10.03 19.92
C LEU A 44 -3.19 10.67 19.25
N PRO A 45 -2.38 11.51 19.94
CA PRO A 45 -1.20 12.12 19.32
C PRO A 45 -0.14 11.10 18.89
N LEU A 46 0.06 10.05 19.70
CA LEU A 46 1.00 8.98 19.41
C LEU A 46 0.56 8.13 18.22
N VAL A 47 -0.75 7.82 18.15
CA VAL A 47 -1.33 7.08 17.02
C VAL A 47 -1.24 7.88 15.73
N LEU A 48 -1.52 9.19 15.77
CA LEU A 48 -1.37 10.07 14.61
C LEU A 48 0.08 10.15 14.12
N LEU A 49 1.04 10.27 15.04
CA LEU A 49 2.46 10.27 14.70
C LEU A 49 2.88 8.93 14.06
N GLY A 50 2.47 7.81 14.66
CA GLY A 50 2.75 6.47 14.13
C GLY A 50 2.14 6.26 12.74
N LEU A 51 0.88 6.65 12.54
CA LEU A 51 0.22 6.60 11.23
C LEU A 51 0.96 7.43 10.19
N LYS A 52 1.37 8.65 10.54
CA LYS A 52 2.12 9.53 9.64
C LYS A 52 3.43 8.88 9.19
N LEU A 53 4.16 8.26 10.11
CA LEU A 53 5.39 7.52 9.79
C LEU A 53 5.10 6.30 8.90
N CYS A 54 4.07 5.51 9.21
CA CYS A 54 3.65 4.37 8.39
C CYS A 54 3.27 4.79 6.96
N TRP A 55 2.61 5.93 6.80
CA TRP A 55 2.27 6.50 5.50
C TRP A 55 3.50 6.93 4.72
N ILE A 56 4.46 7.60 5.36
CA ILE A 56 5.74 7.97 4.74
C ILE A 56 6.52 6.73 4.30
N ILE A 57 6.65 5.73 5.17
CA ILE A 57 7.34 4.46 4.85
C ILE A 57 6.66 3.78 3.67
N SER A 58 5.32 3.77 3.62
CA SER A 58 4.56 3.23 2.49
C SER A 58 4.88 3.94 1.17
N GLY A 59 5.04 5.26 1.21
CA GLY A 59 5.49 6.05 0.05
C GLY A 59 6.90 5.69 -0.40
N LEU A 60 7.84 5.59 0.54
CA LEU A 60 9.23 5.23 0.25
C LEU A 60 9.35 3.81 -0.31
N SER A 61 8.65 2.83 0.28
CA SER A 61 8.61 1.46 -0.23
C SER A 61 8.03 1.40 -1.65
N ALA A 62 6.94 2.12 -1.91
CA ALA A 62 6.34 2.18 -3.24
C ALA A 62 7.27 2.83 -4.28
N ALA A 63 7.93 3.94 -3.91
CA ALA A 63 8.91 4.61 -4.78
C ALA A 63 10.10 3.70 -5.09
N TYR A 64 10.61 2.97 -4.10
CA TYR A 64 11.69 2.02 -4.30
C TYR A 64 11.29 0.85 -5.20
N LEU A 65 10.10 0.25 -4.99
CA LEU A 65 9.59 -0.80 -5.86
C LEU A 65 9.39 -0.30 -7.29
N LEU A 66 8.83 0.90 -7.47
CA LEU A 66 8.66 1.54 -8.78
C LEU A 66 10.01 1.77 -9.48
N TYR A 67 11.01 2.27 -8.75
CA TYR A 67 12.36 2.44 -9.26
C TYR A 67 12.94 1.11 -9.76
N ARG A 68 12.81 0.04 -8.97
CA ARG A 68 13.28 -1.30 -9.37
C ARG A 68 12.51 -1.84 -10.59
N TRP A 69 11.21 -1.60 -10.65
CA TRP A 69 10.43 -1.98 -11.83
C TRP A 69 10.83 -1.19 -13.08
N ALA A 70 11.21 0.08 -12.95
CA ALA A 70 11.71 0.86 -14.07
C ALA A 70 13.03 0.31 -14.64
N GLU A 71 13.90 -0.25 -13.80
CA GLU A 71 15.16 -0.89 -14.21
C GLU A 71 14.94 -2.22 -14.96
N HIS A 72 14.04 -3.08 -14.47
CA HIS A 72 13.84 -4.43 -15.03
C HIS A 72 12.73 -4.51 -16.08
N ARG A 73 11.70 -3.65 -15.95
CA ARG A 73 10.49 -3.59 -16.81
C ARG A 73 9.69 -4.89 -16.91
N THR A 74 9.94 -5.82 -16.01
CA THR A 74 9.27 -7.11 -15.88
C THR A 74 8.91 -7.33 -14.42
N LEU A 75 7.88 -8.13 -14.19
CA LEU A 75 7.54 -8.64 -12.86
C LEU A 75 7.54 -10.15 -12.99
N PHE A 76 8.14 -10.83 -12.01
CA PHE A 76 8.23 -12.29 -11.99
C PHE A 76 8.87 -12.86 -13.27
N GLY A 77 9.86 -12.14 -13.83
CA GLY A 77 10.59 -12.55 -15.04
C GLY A 77 9.85 -12.38 -16.38
N LYS A 78 8.61 -11.88 -16.41
CA LYS A 78 7.86 -11.66 -17.65
C LYS A 78 7.13 -10.30 -17.71
N LYS A 79 6.71 -9.93 -18.92
CA LYS A 79 5.82 -8.79 -19.16
C LYS A 79 4.38 -9.28 -19.19
N ASP A 80 3.76 -9.36 -18.04
CA ASP A 80 2.36 -9.73 -17.90
C ASP A 80 1.53 -8.49 -17.53
N THR A 81 0.44 -8.27 -18.25
CA THR A 81 -0.43 -7.10 -18.07
C THR A 81 -1.11 -7.12 -16.71
N TRP A 82 -1.50 -8.30 -16.21
CA TRP A 82 -2.16 -8.44 -14.91
C TRP A 82 -1.18 -8.22 -13.76
N ASP A 83 0.05 -8.77 -13.87
CA ASP A 83 1.13 -8.50 -12.91
C ASP A 83 1.40 -6.98 -12.83
N SER A 84 1.49 -6.32 -13.99
CA SER A 84 1.75 -4.88 -14.08
C SER A 84 0.60 -4.03 -13.53
N ALA A 85 -0.65 -4.41 -13.80
CA ALA A 85 -1.82 -3.69 -13.29
C ALA A 85 -1.95 -3.80 -11.76
N ALA A 86 -1.81 -5.00 -11.21
CA ALA A 86 -1.84 -5.22 -9.76
C ALA A 86 -0.68 -4.48 -9.07
N PHE A 87 0.51 -4.50 -9.68
CA PHE A 87 1.65 -3.74 -9.19
C PHE A 87 1.44 -2.23 -9.24
N ALA A 88 0.81 -1.71 -10.30
CA ALA A 88 0.46 -0.30 -10.39
C ALA A 88 -0.51 0.11 -9.28
N VAL A 89 -1.53 -0.71 -8.99
CA VAL A 89 -2.44 -0.49 -7.85
C VAL A 89 -1.65 -0.40 -6.54
N MET A 90 -0.72 -1.33 -6.31
CA MET A 90 0.15 -1.33 -5.13
C MET A 90 1.00 -0.05 -5.02
N VAL A 91 1.67 0.34 -6.11
CA VAL A 91 2.56 1.50 -6.14
C VAL A 91 1.80 2.82 -5.99
N VAL A 92 0.77 3.04 -6.81
CA VAL A 92 0.01 4.31 -6.82
C VAL A 92 -0.62 4.58 -5.45
N SER A 93 -1.22 3.55 -4.84
CA SER A 93 -1.80 3.68 -3.51
C SER A 93 -0.74 3.94 -2.42
N GLY A 94 0.46 3.37 -2.56
CA GLY A 94 1.57 3.59 -1.61
C GLY A 94 2.12 5.01 -1.72
N LEU A 95 2.34 5.49 -2.95
CA LEU A 95 2.75 6.87 -3.22
C LEU A 95 1.72 7.88 -2.70
N ASN A 96 0.42 7.65 -2.94
CA ASN A 96 -0.65 8.50 -2.41
C ASN A 96 -0.57 8.59 -0.88
N LEU A 97 -0.37 7.47 -0.17
CA LEU A 97 -0.17 7.49 1.28
C LEU A 97 1.10 8.24 1.68
N GLY A 98 2.21 8.10 0.95
CA GLY A 98 3.41 8.92 1.15
C GLY A 98 3.11 10.41 1.12
N PHE A 99 2.34 10.87 0.12
CA PHE A 99 1.88 12.26 0.04
C PHE A 99 0.99 12.65 1.22
N VAL A 100 0.05 11.78 1.64
CA VAL A 100 -0.77 12.02 2.84
C VAL A 100 0.09 12.19 4.09
N GLY A 101 1.12 11.34 4.25
CA GLY A 101 2.06 11.41 5.36
C GLY A 101 2.86 12.72 5.39
N LEU A 102 3.21 13.28 4.24
CA LEU A 102 3.97 14.52 4.17
C LEU A 102 3.09 15.77 4.31
N LEU A 103 1.97 15.81 3.58
CA LEU A 103 1.17 17.03 3.40
C LEU A 103 -0.13 17.03 4.22
N GLY A 104 -0.50 15.90 4.82
CA GLY A 104 -1.77 15.73 5.54
C GLY A 104 -3.00 15.66 4.63
N GLN A 105 -2.83 15.71 3.32
CA GLN A 105 -3.91 15.68 2.33
C GLN A 105 -3.95 14.36 1.58
N ASN A 106 -5.12 13.73 1.55
CA ASN A 106 -5.36 12.52 0.76
C ASN A 106 -6.01 12.88 -0.58
N ILE A 107 -5.21 12.87 -1.65
CA ILE A 107 -5.64 13.24 -3.00
C ILE A 107 -6.74 12.29 -3.50
N GLY A 108 -6.64 11.00 -3.21
CA GLY A 108 -7.68 10.03 -3.60
C GLY A 108 -9.03 10.33 -2.95
N MET A 109 -9.02 10.71 -1.67
CA MET A 109 -10.25 11.06 -0.94
C MET A 109 -10.81 12.42 -1.34
N SER A 110 -9.96 13.36 -1.77
CA SER A 110 -10.42 14.70 -2.18
C SER A 110 -11.17 14.72 -3.51
N ILE A 111 -10.94 13.72 -4.38
CA ILE A 111 -11.62 13.62 -5.68
C ILE A 111 -13.01 13.00 -5.54
N SER A 112 -13.14 11.92 -4.76
CA SER A 112 -14.41 11.22 -4.58
C SER A 112 -14.48 10.52 -3.21
N SER A 113 -15.34 11.03 -2.35
CA SER A 113 -15.65 10.44 -1.03
C SER A 113 -17.03 9.78 -1.04
N ASN A 114 -17.21 8.75 -1.87
CA ASN A 114 -18.42 7.94 -1.92
C ASN A 114 -18.12 6.51 -1.43
N TYR A 115 -18.95 5.99 -0.53
CA TYR A 115 -18.81 4.64 0.02
C TYR A 115 -18.73 3.55 -1.05
N ILE A 116 -19.50 3.68 -2.14
CA ILE A 116 -19.44 2.74 -3.27
C ILE A 116 -18.03 2.69 -3.88
N VAL A 117 -17.41 3.86 -4.05
CA VAL A 117 -16.02 3.96 -4.56
C VAL A 117 -15.05 3.34 -3.56
N PHE A 118 -15.25 3.52 -2.26
CA PHE A 118 -14.41 2.89 -1.24
C PHE A 118 -14.48 1.37 -1.30
N VAL A 119 -15.68 0.79 -1.43
CA VAL A 119 -15.87 -0.66 -1.56
C VAL A 119 -15.18 -1.21 -2.81
N VAL A 120 -15.32 -0.52 -3.96
CA VAL A 120 -14.65 -0.93 -5.21
C VAL A 120 -13.13 -0.89 -5.07
N VAL A 121 -12.58 0.22 -4.55
CA VAL A 121 -11.13 0.37 -4.38
C VAL A 121 -10.59 -0.63 -3.33
N ALA A 122 -11.33 -0.89 -2.26
CA ALA A 122 -10.99 -1.91 -1.28
C ALA A 122 -10.90 -3.31 -1.92
N GLY A 123 -11.86 -3.65 -2.79
CA GLY A 123 -11.84 -4.88 -3.57
C GLY A 123 -10.59 -4.97 -4.46
N LEU A 124 -10.25 -3.89 -5.16
CA LEU A 124 -9.03 -3.83 -5.99
C LEU A 124 -7.75 -4.02 -5.17
N TYR A 125 -7.68 -3.44 -3.97
CA TYR A 125 -6.53 -3.60 -3.07
C TYR A 125 -6.37 -5.04 -2.60
N VAL A 126 -7.46 -5.69 -2.17
CA VAL A 126 -7.44 -7.09 -1.73
C VAL A 126 -7.05 -8.01 -2.89
N VAL A 127 -7.69 -7.87 -4.05
CA VAL A 127 -7.39 -8.69 -5.23
C VAL A 127 -5.94 -8.51 -5.66
N SER A 128 -5.44 -7.28 -5.70
CA SER A 128 -4.05 -7.00 -6.09
C SER A 128 -3.06 -7.59 -5.10
N ALA A 129 -3.31 -7.48 -3.79
CA ALA A 129 -2.45 -8.05 -2.76
C ALA A 129 -2.41 -9.58 -2.85
N ILE A 130 -3.57 -10.24 -2.94
CA ILE A 130 -3.64 -11.71 -3.04
C ILE A 130 -2.96 -12.18 -4.32
N TYR A 131 -3.25 -11.53 -5.46
CA TYR A 131 -2.69 -11.90 -6.75
C TYR A 131 -1.17 -11.78 -6.75
N LEU A 132 -0.63 -10.64 -6.33
CA LEU A 132 0.83 -10.43 -6.26
C LEU A 132 1.50 -11.40 -5.30
N HIS A 133 0.87 -11.71 -4.16
CA HIS A 133 1.42 -12.66 -3.19
C HIS A 133 1.52 -14.08 -3.75
N GLN A 134 0.47 -14.53 -4.44
CA GLN A 134 0.44 -15.83 -5.10
C GLN A 134 1.50 -15.91 -6.19
N ARG A 135 1.60 -14.87 -7.03
CA ARG A 135 2.60 -14.79 -8.11
C ARG A 135 4.01 -14.78 -7.55
N TRP A 136 4.26 -13.99 -6.51
CA TRP A 136 5.55 -13.91 -5.83
C TRP A 136 5.97 -15.23 -5.20
N SER A 137 5.05 -15.91 -4.51
CA SER A 137 5.28 -17.24 -3.95
C SER A 137 5.60 -18.29 -5.02
N ALA A 138 4.87 -18.25 -6.15
CA ALA A 138 5.09 -19.17 -7.26
C ALA A 138 6.43 -18.96 -7.99
N HIS A 139 7.06 -17.78 -7.87
CA HIS A 139 8.34 -17.45 -8.51
C HIS A 139 9.50 -17.44 -7.52
N GLY A 140 9.40 -18.25 -6.45
CA GLY A 140 10.48 -18.41 -5.47
C GLY A 140 10.79 -17.12 -4.70
N GLN A 141 9.77 -16.28 -4.48
CA GLN A 141 9.88 -15.00 -3.78
C GLN A 141 10.80 -13.97 -4.46
N LYS A 142 10.94 -14.05 -5.77
CA LYS A 142 11.64 -13.05 -6.59
C LYS A 142 10.65 -12.17 -7.33
N LEU A 143 10.77 -10.86 -7.14
CA LEU A 143 9.87 -9.89 -7.77
C LEU A 143 10.33 -9.48 -9.17
N PHE A 144 11.64 -9.38 -9.38
CA PHE A 144 12.29 -9.00 -10.63
C PHE A 144 13.22 -10.12 -11.07
#